data_AF-A0A8J3LHX1-F1
#
_entry.id   AF-A0A8J3LHX1-F1
#
_cell.length_a   1.000
_cell.length_b   1.000
_cell.length_c   1.000
_cell.angle_alpha   90.00
_cell.angle_beta   90.00
_cell.angle_gamma   90.00
#
_symmetry.space_group_name_H-M   'P 1'
#
loop_
_entity.id
_entity.type
_entity.pdbx_description
1 polymer ?
#
loop_
_entity_poly.entity_id
_entity_poly.type
_entity_poly.pdbx_seq_one_letter_code
_entity_poly.pdbx_strand_id
1 'polypeptide(L)'
;MSSLRRSAGLTRPTLSAMLAPRVVTREERFGAVAYVPDRDHFFGLRGAPARVVVALARGDPIAPADVDLVRVLAEFGIARTVPDTAQRPHFGTSLLGHFDEPPVVDRPLVVNCFATAHCPLRCRYCHADDLMQAYRDSESDDESWRVARMAAAVPALVAVVTGGEPLIRPERTRVLVGEVAAAGKAVVLDSSGVGDLDPVLPVLCEYGVHVRISMDSLDRRDNDRMRPVNRRYLPAGTSSGERALRTLSELAAAGIATTVQTVVTAGNENLDFLYAMRDGLIALGVRNWVLHVVVPAGKAALPRNQELRPSAYVLPTLAELVTVSADERLPLNIRVTGTHRAPNSVLLIGSRGDLYVEREFGGKLRIAGPDDSEADVIEAFRIHVNLVEHVSRYLNGSIQLFPRQR
;
A
#
# COMPACT_ATOMS: atom_id res chain seq x y z
N MET A 1 25.86 -27.25 59.49
CA MET A 1 24.54 -26.72 59.11
C MET A 1 24.71 -25.79 57.90
N SER A 2 24.84 -26.38 56.70
CA SER A 2 25.01 -25.65 55.44
C SER A 2 23.64 -25.34 54.84
N SER A 3 23.26 -24.05 54.78
CA SER A 3 21.99 -23.61 54.20
C SER A 3 22.07 -23.66 52.67
N LEU A 4 21.46 -24.68 52.08
CA LEU A 4 21.15 -24.73 50.65
C LEU A 4 20.11 -23.65 50.34
N ARG A 5 20.56 -22.51 49.79
CA ARG A 5 19.68 -21.58 49.06
C ARG A 5 19.24 -22.30 47.78
N ARG A 6 18.00 -22.81 47.77
CA ARG A 6 17.31 -23.13 46.53
C ARG A 6 17.11 -21.83 45.77
N SER A 7 17.83 -21.66 44.66
CA SER A 7 17.43 -20.69 43.64
C SER A 7 16.07 -21.13 43.11
N ALA A 8 15.03 -20.36 43.41
CA ALA A 8 13.77 -20.47 42.70
C ALA A 8 14.07 -20.18 41.23
N GLY A 9 14.03 -21.22 40.39
CA GLY A 9 14.06 -21.05 38.96
C GLY A 9 12.85 -20.22 38.56
N LEU A 10 13.08 -18.96 38.23
CA LEU A 10 12.09 -18.12 37.58
C LEU A 10 11.80 -18.78 36.23
N THR A 11 10.77 -19.62 36.18
CA THR A 11 10.17 -20.08 34.92
C THR A 11 9.81 -18.83 34.13
N ARG A 12 10.54 -18.55 33.04
CA ARG A 12 10.17 -17.49 32.10
C ARG A 12 8.71 -17.74 31.71
N PRO A 13 7.83 -16.72 31.76
CA PRO A 13 6.45 -16.90 31.35
C PRO A 13 6.42 -17.45 29.92
N THR A 14 5.66 -18.53 29.72
CA THR A 14 5.51 -19.18 28.41
C THR A 14 4.94 -18.15 27.43
N LEU A 15 5.65 -17.89 26.34
CA LEU A 15 5.19 -16.97 25.30
C LEU A 15 3.98 -17.60 24.60
N SER A 16 2.82 -16.97 24.70
CA SER A 16 1.68 -17.27 23.83
C SER A 16 1.75 -16.36 22.61
N ALA A 17 1.41 -16.87 21.42
CA ALA A 17 1.26 -16.01 20.25
C ALA A 17 0.16 -16.52 19.31
N MET A 18 -0.32 -15.61 18.48
CA MET A 18 -1.32 -15.84 17.45
C MET A 18 -1.03 -14.92 16.27
N LEU A 19 -1.67 -15.15 15.14
CA LEU A 19 -1.65 -14.18 14.05
C LEU A 19 -2.22 -12.84 14.53
N ALA A 20 -1.61 -11.72 14.15
CA ALA A 20 -2.13 -10.42 14.55
C ALA A 20 -3.51 -10.16 13.90
N PRO A 21 -4.39 -9.36 14.55
CA PRO A 21 -5.72 -9.09 14.02
C PRO A 21 -5.70 -8.60 12.57
N ARG A 22 -6.59 -9.14 11.73
CA ARG A 22 -6.79 -8.79 10.31
C ARG A 22 -5.60 -9.09 9.38
N VAL A 23 -4.48 -9.63 9.88
CA VAL A 23 -3.39 -10.08 9.01
C VAL A 23 -3.93 -11.15 8.07
N VAL A 24 -3.69 -10.97 6.77
CA VAL A 24 -4.14 -11.89 5.74
C VAL A 24 -2.93 -12.68 5.25
N THR A 25 -3.01 -14.00 5.27
CA THR A 25 -1.92 -14.88 4.84
C THR A 25 -2.35 -15.75 3.67
N ARG A 26 -1.42 -16.06 2.77
CA ARG A 26 -1.63 -17.03 1.70
C ARG A 26 -0.37 -17.88 1.52
N GLU A 27 -0.55 -19.20 1.49
CA GLU A 27 0.53 -20.11 1.11
C GLU A 27 0.85 -19.93 -0.39
N GLU A 28 2.14 -19.90 -0.71
CA GLU A 28 2.68 -19.75 -2.07
C GLU A 28 3.78 -20.79 -2.28
N ARG A 29 4.17 -21.07 -3.53
CA ARG A 29 5.19 -22.10 -3.83
C ARG A 29 6.54 -21.87 -3.12
N PHE A 30 6.92 -20.63 -2.84
CA PHE A 30 8.15 -20.30 -2.12
C PHE A 30 8.01 -20.34 -0.58
N GLY A 31 6.80 -20.50 -0.04
CA GLY A 31 6.50 -20.42 1.38
C GLY A 31 5.14 -19.77 1.63
N ALA A 32 5.14 -18.51 2.05
CA ALA A 32 3.90 -17.78 2.32
C ALA A 32 4.06 -16.28 2.07
N VAL A 33 2.93 -15.60 1.86
CA VAL A 33 2.81 -14.16 1.92
C VAL A 33 1.95 -13.79 3.12
N ALA A 34 2.33 -12.72 3.83
CA ALA A 34 1.52 -12.10 4.87
C ALA A 34 1.31 -10.61 4.55
N TYR A 35 0.06 -10.16 4.54
CA TYR A 35 -0.30 -8.75 4.47
C TYR A 35 -0.68 -8.24 5.86
N VAL A 36 -0.06 -7.15 6.30
CA VAL A 36 -0.33 -6.50 7.59
C VAL A 36 -1.10 -5.20 7.33
N PRO A 37 -2.43 -5.17 7.59
CA PRO A 37 -3.28 -4.03 7.21
C PRO A 37 -2.88 -2.70 7.86
N ASP A 38 -2.54 -2.68 9.14
CA ASP A 38 -2.27 -1.44 9.91
C ASP A 38 -1.09 -0.59 9.39
N ARG A 39 -0.26 -1.19 8.54
CA ARG A 39 0.90 -0.56 7.89
C ARG A 39 0.88 -0.71 6.38
N ASP A 40 -0.20 -1.29 5.86
CA ASP A 40 -0.39 -1.60 4.44
C ASP A 40 0.85 -2.25 3.81
N HIS A 41 1.33 -3.36 4.39
CA HIS A 41 2.60 -3.95 3.98
C HIS A 41 2.51 -5.44 3.74
N PHE A 42 3.13 -5.90 2.66
CA PHE A 42 3.29 -7.31 2.37
C PHE A 42 4.68 -7.80 2.77
N PHE A 43 4.71 -9.00 3.33
CA PHE A 43 5.91 -9.75 3.64
C PHE A 43 5.91 -11.07 2.86
N GLY A 44 7.00 -11.33 2.11
CA GLY A 44 7.31 -12.64 1.56
C GLY A 44 8.09 -13.46 2.57
N LEU A 45 7.63 -14.67 2.84
CA LEU A 45 8.16 -15.53 3.90
C LEU A 45 8.67 -16.84 3.29
N ARG A 46 9.88 -17.27 3.66
CA ARG A 46 10.45 -18.55 3.24
C ARG A 46 11.13 -19.26 4.41
N GLY A 47 11.06 -20.59 4.44
CA GLY A 47 11.65 -21.41 5.50
C GLY A 47 10.92 -21.27 6.83
N ALA A 48 11.66 -21.08 7.93
CA ALA A 48 11.09 -21.01 9.28
C ALA A 48 10.03 -19.90 9.45
N PRO A 49 10.23 -18.65 8.98
CA PRO A 49 9.18 -17.63 8.99
C PRO A 49 7.86 -18.08 8.36
N ALA A 50 7.90 -18.72 7.18
CA ALA A 50 6.70 -19.21 6.50
C ALA A 50 6.00 -20.30 7.31
N ARG A 51 6.77 -21.30 7.78
CA ARG A 51 6.24 -22.40 8.61
C ARG A 51 5.54 -21.87 9.86
N VAL A 52 6.17 -20.92 10.57
CA VAL A 52 5.60 -20.34 11.79
C VAL A 52 4.32 -19.56 11.49
N VAL A 53 4.29 -18.74 10.43
CA VAL A 53 3.09 -17.99 10.07
C VAL A 53 1.93 -18.91 9.67
N VAL A 54 2.21 -19.99 8.93
CA VAL A 54 1.19 -21.00 8.59
C VAL A 54 0.65 -21.70 9.84
N ALA A 55 1.53 -22.05 10.80
CA ALA A 55 1.12 -22.61 12.09
C ALA A 55 0.23 -21.64 12.88
N LEU A 56 0.65 -20.37 12.99
CA LEU A 56 -0.13 -19.32 13.67
C LEU A 56 -1.51 -19.10 13.01
N ALA A 57 -1.59 -19.15 11.68
CA ALA A 57 -2.86 -19.02 10.94
C ALA A 57 -3.82 -20.20 11.20
N ARG A 58 -3.28 -21.39 11.53
CA ARG A 58 -4.06 -22.59 11.90
C ARG A 58 -4.40 -22.67 13.39
N GLY A 59 -3.82 -21.78 14.21
CA GLY A 59 -3.95 -21.83 15.67
C GLY A 59 -3.09 -22.92 16.32
N ASP A 60 -2.06 -23.40 15.62
CA ASP A 60 -1.16 -24.44 16.11
C ASP A 60 -0.23 -23.89 17.23
N PRO A 61 0.19 -24.74 18.18
CA PRO A 61 1.13 -24.34 19.22
C PRO A 61 2.53 -24.02 18.66
N ILE A 62 3.21 -23.10 19.32
CA ILE A 62 4.54 -22.63 18.91
C ILE A 62 5.60 -23.55 19.51
N ALA A 63 6.52 -24.03 18.67
CA ALA A 63 7.65 -24.82 19.14
C ALA A 63 8.60 -23.94 19.99
N PRO A 64 9.21 -24.46 21.07
CA PRO A 64 10.15 -23.68 21.89
C PRO A 64 11.32 -23.06 21.10
N ALA A 65 11.74 -23.70 20.01
CA ALA A 65 12.80 -23.20 19.12
C ALA A 65 12.36 -21.99 18.26
N ASP A 66 11.05 -21.73 18.13
CA ASP A 66 10.51 -20.66 17.29
C ASP A 66 10.16 -19.38 18.09
N VAL A 67 10.36 -19.37 19.41
CA VAL A 67 9.97 -18.26 20.30
C VAL A 67 10.59 -16.93 19.87
N ASP A 68 11.88 -16.90 19.54
CA ASP A 68 12.55 -15.67 19.12
C ASP A 68 12.07 -15.21 17.73
N LEU A 69 11.83 -16.15 16.81
CA LEU A 69 11.27 -15.84 15.50
C LEU A 69 9.86 -15.26 15.61
N VAL A 70 9.03 -15.78 16.52
CA VAL A 70 7.69 -15.24 16.78
C VAL A 70 7.77 -13.80 17.30
N ARG A 71 8.75 -13.47 18.13
CA ARG A 71 8.98 -12.07 18.54
C ARG A 71 9.34 -11.19 17.36
N VAL A 72 10.23 -11.64 16.47
CA VAL A 72 10.56 -10.92 15.23
C VAL A 72 9.32 -10.72 14.35
N LEU A 73 8.47 -11.74 14.18
CA LEU A 73 7.21 -11.62 13.45
C LEU A 73 6.25 -10.62 14.12
N ALA A 74 6.23 -10.56 15.45
CA ALA A 74 5.43 -9.59 16.19
C ALA A 74 5.96 -8.16 16.07
N GLU A 75 7.27 -7.96 16.03
CA GLU A 75 7.88 -6.65 15.74
C GLU A 75 7.44 -6.09 14.38
N PHE A 76 7.23 -6.96 13.38
CA PHE A 76 6.69 -6.60 12.07
C PHE A 76 5.16 -6.49 12.01
N GLY A 77 4.46 -6.77 13.11
CA GLY A 77 3.00 -6.77 13.19
C GLY A 77 2.33 -7.97 12.52
N ILE A 78 3.07 -9.03 12.20
CA ILE A 78 2.52 -10.27 11.61
C ILE A 78 1.89 -11.14 12.70
N ALA A 79 2.51 -11.20 13.87
CA ALA A 79 2.03 -11.95 15.04
C ALA A 79 1.69 -11.01 16.20
N ARG A 80 0.86 -11.48 17.12
CA ARG A 80 0.64 -10.89 18.44
C ARG A 80 1.14 -11.84 19.51
N THR A 81 1.79 -11.31 20.54
CA THR A 81 2.37 -12.12 21.63
C THR A 81 1.80 -11.75 22.99
N VAL A 82 1.90 -12.67 23.94
CA VAL A 82 1.64 -12.43 25.37
C VAL A 82 2.82 -13.01 26.17
N PRO A 83 3.58 -12.18 26.91
CA PRO A 83 3.49 -10.71 26.99
C PRO A 83 3.76 -10.03 25.64
N ASP A 84 3.19 -8.83 25.46
CA ASP A 84 3.20 -8.10 24.19
C ASP A 84 4.62 -7.76 23.74
N THR A 85 4.85 -7.89 22.43
CA THR A 85 6.09 -7.50 21.77
C THR A 85 5.80 -6.27 20.94
N ALA A 86 6.41 -5.15 21.31
CA ALA A 86 6.17 -3.89 20.64
C ALA A 86 6.54 -3.97 19.15
N GLN A 87 5.66 -3.42 18.31
CA GLN A 87 5.97 -3.26 16.89
C GLN A 87 7.12 -2.27 16.71
N ARG A 88 7.99 -2.54 15.72
CA ARG A 88 9.05 -1.62 15.32
C ARG A 88 8.78 -1.03 13.93
N PRO A 89 9.28 0.20 13.68
CA PRO A 89 9.35 0.75 12.34
C PRO A 89 10.14 -0.17 11.40
N HIS A 90 9.68 -0.30 10.16
CA HIS A 90 10.35 -1.06 9.11
C HIS A 90 10.72 -0.12 7.96
N PHE A 91 11.94 -0.28 7.49
CA PHE A 91 12.59 0.61 6.54
C PHE A 91 12.82 -0.13 5.22
N GLY A 92 11.71 -0.53 4.58
CA GLY A 92 11.72 -1.30 3.33
C GLY A 92 11.93 -2.81 3.46
N THR A 93 12.06 -3.39 4.65
CA THR A 93 12.18 -4.86 4.75
C THR A 93 10.84 -5.55 4.43
N SER A 94 10.79 -6.35 3.37
CA SER A 94 9.61 -7.15 2.97
C SER A 94 9.88 -8.65 2.86
N LEU A 95 11.12 -9.11 2.88
CA LEU A 95 11.44 -10.53 2.73
C LEU A 95 12.00 -11.07 4.04
N LEU A 96 11.36 -12.10 4.60
CA LEU A 96 11.79 -12.79 5.80
C LEU A 96 12.17 -14.24 5.46
N GLY A 97 13.44 -14.57 5.66
CA GLY A 97 14.04 -15.83 5.22
C GLY A 97 14.98 -15.63 4.03
N HIS A 98 15.55 -16.73 3.54
CA HIS A 98 16.49 -16.71 2.42
C HIS A 98 15.78 -16.91 1.09
N PHE A 99 16.09 -16.08 0.11
CA PHE A 99 15.54 -16.11 -1.25
C PHE A 99 16.69 -16.03 -2.26
N ASP A 100 16.90 -17.10 -3.03
CA ASP A 100 17.94 -17.15 -4.08
C ASP A 100 17.59 -16.26 -5.29
N GLU A 101 16.29 -16.10 -5.53
CA GLU A 101 15.70 -15.35 -6.64
C GLU A 101 14.46 -14.59 -6.18
N PRO A 102 14.01 -13.56 -6.93
CA PRO A 102 12.75 -12.88 -6.66
C PRO A 102 11.59 -13.89 -6.57
N PRO A 103 10.80 -13.90 -5.50
CA PRO A 103 9.65 -14.78 -5.42
C PRO A 103 8.62 -14.44 -6.52
N VAL A 104 7.90 -15.45 -6.97
CA VAL A 104 6.74 -15.30 -7.86
C VAL A 104 5.50 -15.85 -7.17
N VAL A 105 4.34 -15.30 -7.51
CA VAL A 105 3.04 -15.67 -6.94
C VAL A 105 2.15 -16.31 -7.99
N ASP A 106 1.31 -17.26 -7.58
CA ASP A 106 0.39 -17.95 -8.49
C ASP A 106 -0.92 -17.18 -8.73
N ARG A 107 -1.21 -16.23 -7.83
CA ARG A 107 -2.41 -15.40 -7.83
C ARG A 107 -2.03 -13.95 -7.52
N PRO A 108 -2.84 -12.97 -7.96
CA PRO A 108 -2.55 -11.56 -7.69
C PRO A 108 -2.40 -11.29 -6.20
N LEU A 109 -1.50 -10.37 -5.84
CA LEU A 109 -1.42 -9.82 -4.49
C LEU A 109 -2.43 -8.69 -4.30
N VAL A 110 -2.52 -7.82 -5.30
CA VAL A 110 -3.32 -6.59 -5.25
C VAL A 110 -4.12 -6.39 -6.53
N VAL A 111 -5.35 -5.92 -6.39
CA VAL A 111 -6.17 -5.36 -7.47
C VAL A 111 -6.59 -3.93 -7.12
N ASN A 112 -6.53 -3.01 -8.09
CA ASN A 112 -6.94 -1.61 -7.87
C ASN A 112 -8.31 -1.38 -8.48
N CYS A 113 -9.27 -0.97 -7.67
CA CYS A 113 -10.67 -0.81 -8.03
C CYS A 113 -11.01 0.67 -8.16
N PHE A 114 -11.30 1.14 -9.38
CA PHE A 114 -11.64 2.53 -9.61
C PHE A 114 -13.08 2.81 -9.13
N ALA A 115 -13.20 3.48 -7.99
CA ALA A 115 -14.46 3.99 -7.46
C ALA A 115 -15.06 5.07 -8.36
N THR A 116 -14.25 5.81 -9.10
CA THR A 116 -14.72 6.82 -10.06
C THR A 116 -13.64 7.24 -11.06
N ALA A 117 -14.09 7.60 -12.26
CA ALA A 117 -13.31 8.25 -13.30
C ALA A 117 -13.11 9.76 -13.07
N HIS A 118 -13.81 10.37 -12.12
CA HIS A 118 -13.74 11.81 -11.84
C HIS A 118 -12.64 12.12 -10.81
N CYS A 119 -12.03 13.30 -10.92
CA CYS A 119 -11.00 13.76 -9.98
C CYS A 119 -11.13 15.29 -9.78
N PRO A 120 -11.18 15.79 -8.53
CA PRO A 120 -11.22 17.20 -8.22
C PRO A 120 -9.85 17.86 -8.36
N LEU A 121 -8.81 17.12 -8.75
CA LEU A 121 -7.44 17.61 -8.94
C LEU A 121 -6.97 17.41 -10.39
N ARG A 122 -5.87 18.10 -10.73
CA ARG A 122 -5.17 18.00 -12.02
C ARG A 122 -3.66 17.86 -11.80
N CYS A 123 -3.25 16.90 -10.96
CA CYS A 123 -1.85 16.69 -10.60
C CYS A 123 -0.93 16.65 -11.83
N ARG A 124 0.23 17.31 -11.73
CA ARG A 124 1.16 17.49 -12.87
C ARG A 124 1.75 16.18 -13.38
N TYR A 125 1.85 15.16 -12.51
CA TYR A 125 2.42 13.84 -12.83
C TYR A 125 1.37 12.73 -13.00
N CYS A 126 0.06 13.03 -12.91
CA CYS A 126 -1.01 12.02 -12.81
C CYS A 126 -0.84 10.88 -13.83
N HIS A 127 -0.73 9.64 -13.33
CA HIS A 127 -0.64 8.43 -14.15
C HIS A 127 -2.00 7.96 -14.68
N ALA A 128 -3.08 8.29 -13.98
CA ALA A 128 -4.42 7.78 -14.26
C ALA A 128 -5.29 8.69 -15.15
N ASP A 129 -4.86 9.92 -15.49
CA ASP A 129 -5.76 10.86 -16.18
C ASP A 129 -6.21 10.34 -17.55
N ASP A 130 -5.26 9.87 -18.36
CA ASP A 130 -5.51 9.30 -19.68
C ASP A 130 -6.38 8.03 -19.58
N LEU A 131 -6.19 7.26 -18.49
CA LEU A 131 -6.89 6.01 -18.24
C LEU A 131 -8.37 6.21 -17.94
N MET A 132 -8.73 7.37 -17.41
CA MET A 132 -10.08 7.66 -16.97
C MET A 132 -10.84 8.56 -17.93
N GLN A 133 -10.14 9.37 -18.73
CA GLN A 133 -10.76 10.34 -19.61
C GLN A 133 -11.80 9.70 -20.55
N ALA A 134 -11.51 8.52 -21.11
CA ALA A 134 -12.42 7.80 -22.00
C ALA A 134 -13.72 7.34 -21.33
N TYR A 135 -13.72 7.18 -20.00
CA TYR A 135 -14.86 6.61 -19.26
C TYR A 135 -15.66 7.67 -18.49
N ARG A 136 -15.09 8.84 -18.21
CA ARG A 136 -15.71 9.92 -17.41
C ARG A 136 -17.14 10.25 -17.83
N ASP A 137 -17.37 10.45 -19.12
CA ASP A 137 -18.68 10.95 -19.59
C ASP A 137 -19.74 9.84 -19.66
N SER A 138 -19.33 8.58 -19.59
CA SER A 138 -20.22 7.40 -19.61
C SER A 138 -20.36 6.71 -18.25
N GLU A 139 -19.75 7.27 -17.19
CA GLU A 139 -19.79 6.69 -15.85
C GLU A 139 -21.15 6.93 -15.17
N SER A 140 -21.82 5.84 -14.77
CA SER A 140 -23.05 5.84 -13.98
C SER A 140 -22.87 5.14 -12.63
N ASP A 141 -23.68 5.53 -11.64
CA ASP A 141 -23.76 4.82 -10.35
C ASP A 141 -24.44 3.45 -10.49
N ASP A 142 -25.32 3.27 -11.50
CA ASP A 142 -26.06 2.03 -11.74
C ASP A 142 -25.16 0.84 -12.11
N GLU A 143 -23.93 1.12 -12.56
CA GLU A 143 -22.94 0.11 -12.95
C GLU A 143 -21.87 -0.13 -11.87
N SER A 144 -21.96 0.54 -10.72
CA SER A 144 -20.96 0.45 -9.65
C SER A 144 -20.75 -0.98 -9.12
N TRP A 145 -21.81 -1.78 -9.07
CA TRP A 145 -21.77 -3.20 -8.69
C TRP A 145 -20.86 -4.04 -9.60
N ARG A 146 -20.65 -3.65 -10.87
CA ARG A 146 -19.77 -4.38 -11.79
C ARG A 146 -18.31 -4.33 -11.32
N VAL A 147 -17.90 -3.22 -10.73
CA VAL A 147 -16.55 -3.06 -10.13
C VAL A 147 -16.38 -4.02 -8.97
N ALA A 148 -17.38 -4.09 -8.07
CA ALA A 148 -17.38 -5.01 -6.94
C ALA A 148 -17.38 -6.48 -7.39
N ARG A 149 -18.22 -6.84 -8.37
CA ARG A 149 -18.28 -8.21 -8.92
C ARG A 149 -16.96 -8.65 -9.53
N MET A 150 -16.33 -7.79 -10.35
CA MET A 150 -15.01 -8.08 -10.89
C MET A 150 -13.97 -8.18 -9.77
N ALA A 151 -14.00 -7.28 -8.78
CA ALA A 151 -13.08 -7.32 -7.65
C ALA A 151 -13.25 -8.60 -6.83
N ALA A 152 -14.47 -9.13 -6.70
CA ALA A 152 -14.74 -10.41 -6.07
C ALA A 152 -14.10 -11.58 -6.83
N ALA A 153 -14.27 -11.61 -8.16
CA ALA A 153 -13.71 -12.65 -9.04
C ALA A 153 -12.17 -12.61 -9.19
N VAL A 154 -11.51 -11.48 -8.89
CA VAL A 154 -10.05 -11.43 -8.82
C VAL A 154 -9.58 -11.98 -7.47
N PRO A 155 -8.80 -13.08 -7.41
CA PRO A 155 -8.37 -13.70 -6.15
C PRO A 155 -7.14 -12.99 -5.54
N ALA A 156 -7.23 -11.67 -5.42
CA ALA A 156 -6.23 -10.82 -4.78
C ALA A 156 -6.40 -10.83 -3.24
N LEU A 157 -5.29 -10.68 -2.50
CA LEU A 157 -5.33 -10.53 -1.04
C LEU A 157 -5.85 -9.14 -0.63
N VAL A 158 -5.45 -8.12 -1.39
CA VAL A 158 -5.80 -6.73 -1.14
C VAL A 158 -6.52 -6.14 -2.33
N ALA A 159 -7.57 -5.38 -2.04
CA ALA A 159 -8.21 -4.51 -3.00
C ALA A 159 -7.98 -3.05 -2.60
N VAL A 160 -7.42 -2.27 -3.52
CA VAL A 160 -7.22 -0.84 -3.35
C VAL A 160 -8.37 -0.10 -4.01
N VAL A 161 -9.29 0.45 -3.22
CA VAL A 161 -10.30 1.38 -3.72
C VAL A 161 -9.61 2.70 -4.03
N THR A 162 -9.65 3.10 -5.30
CA THR A 162 -8.92 4.25 -5.84
C THR A 162 -9.77 4.92 -6.92
N GLY A 163 -9.16 5.70 -7.80
CA GLY A 163 -9.81 6.22 -9.00
C GLY A 163 -9.09 7.45 -9.50
N GLY A 164 -9.87 8.48 -9.84
CA GLY A 164 -9.39 9.85 -9.78
C GLY A 164 -9.35 10.34 -8.37
N GLU A 165 -10.49 10.29 -7.69
CA GLU A 165 -10.61 10.56 -6.27
C GLU A 165 -11.90 9.92 -5.72
N PRO A 166 -11.79 8.90 -4.83
CA PRO A 166 -12.97 8.27 -4.24
C PRO A 166 -13.88 9.24 -3.45
N LEU A 167 -13.30 10.23 -2.77
CA LEU A 167 -14.06 11.10 -1.85
C LEU A 167 -14.97 12.12 -2.54
N ILE A 168 -14.97 12.23 -3.88
CA ILE A 168 -15.95 13.05 -4.61
C ILE A 168 -17.23 12.29 -5.00
N ARG A 169 -17.25 10.97 -4.81
CA ARG A 169 -18.45 10.12 -4.94
C ARG A 169 -18.57 9.23 -3.70
N PRO A 170 -18.76 9.82 -2.51
CA PRO A 170 -18.61 9.12 -1.24
C PRO A 170 -19.60 7.96 -1.08
N GLU A 171 -20.85 8.07 -1.54
CA GLU A 171 -21.80 6.96 -1.49
C GLU A 171 -21.38 5.76 -2.35
N ARG A 172 -20.92 6.03 -3.58
CA ARG A 172 -20.40 4.98 -4.45
C ARG A 172 -19.16 4.31 -3.85
N THR A 173 -18.26 5.11 -3.27
CA THR A 173 -17.07 4.63 -2.58
C THR A 173 -17.43 3.78 -1.36
N ARG A 174 -18.38 4.24 -0.53
CA ARG A 174 -18.87 3.53 0.66
C ARG A 174 -19.40 2.15 0.31
N VAL A 175 -20.26 2.06 -0.72
CA VAL A 175 -20.78 0.78 -1.21
C VAL A 175 -19.66 -0.11 -1.72
N LEU A 176 -18.76 0.41 -2.57
CA LEU A 176 -17.67 -0.39 -3.14
C LEU A 176 -16.73 -0.94 -2.05
N VAL A 177 -16.38 -0.15 -1.03
CA VAL A 177 -15.58 -0.62 0.10
C VAL A 177 -16.27 -1.79 0.82
N GLY A 178 -17.57 -1.65 1.11
CA GLY A 178 -18.33 -2.71 1.79
C GLY A 178 -18.40 -4.01 0.99
N GLU A 179 -18.72 -3.93 -0.30
CA GLU A 179 -18.81 -5.10 -1.18
C GLU A 179 -17.47 -5.84 -1.32
N VAL A 180 -16.38 -5.08 -1.47
CA VAL A 180 -15.04 -5.65 -1.63
C VAL A 180 -14.53 -6.27 -0.32
N ALA A 181 -14.84 -5.65 0.83
CA ALA A 181 -14.54 -6.23 2.13
C ALA A 181 -15.35 -7.51 2.38
N ALA A 182 -16.64 -7.51 2.04
CA ALA A 182 -17.51 -8.68 2.13
C ALA A 182 -17.03 -9.85 1.24
N ALA A 183 -16.33 -9.56 0.16
CA ALA A 183 -15.64 -10.55 -0.68
C ALA A 183 -14.33 -11.11 -0.07
N GLY A 184 -14.06 -10.82 1.21
CA GLY A 184 -12.95 -11.41 1.98
C GLY A 184 -11.58 -10.78 1.74
N LYS A 185 -11.52 -9.59 1.13
CA LYS A 185 -10.26 -8.89 0.83
C LYS A 185 -9.93 -7.90 1.92
N ALA A 186 -8.64 -7.75 2.22
CA ALA A 186 -8.19 -6.56 2.93
C ALA A 186 -8.37 -5.34 2.02
N VAL A 187 -8.89 -4.25 2.58
CA VAL A 187 -9.24 -3.06 1.80
C VAL A 187 -8.31 -1.91 2.15
N VAL A 188 -7.87 -1.22 1.11
CA VAL A 188 -7.12 0.02 1.19
C VAL A 188 -7.87 1.11 0.42
N LEU A 189 -7.92 2.32 0.94
CA LEU A 189 -8.45 3.49 0.24
C LEU A 189 -7.29 4.42 -0.15
N ASP A 190 -7.07 4.63 -1.44
CA ASP A 190 -6.16 5.66 -1.95
C ASP A 190 -6.95 6.95 -2.20
N SER A 191 -6.56 8.05 -1.54
CA SER A 191 -7.20 9.35 -1.69
C SER A 191 -6.18 10.50 -1.67
N SER A 192 -6.54 11.62 -2.28
CA SER A 192 -5.86 12.91 -2.12
C SER A 192 -6.32 13.68 -0.87
N GLY A 193 -7.33 13.19 -0.16
CA GLY A 193 -8.01 13.90 0.94
C GLY A 193 -8.91 15.04 0.46
N VAL A 194 -9.12 15.16 -0.84
CA VAL A 194 -9.95 16.22 -1.43
C VAL A 194 -11.33 15.67 -1.76
N GLY A 195 -12.27 15.83 -0.84
CA GLY A 195 -13.67 15.41 -1.01
C GLY A 195 -14.40 15.40 0.33
N ASP A 196 -15.43 14.57 0.42
CA ASP A 196 -16.21 14.34 1.63
C ASP A 196 -15.88 12.95 2.21
N LEU A 197 -15.27 12.94 3.40
CA LEU A 197 -14.90 11.73 4.11
C LEU A 197 -16.07 11.18 4.94
N ASP A 198 -16.96 12.04 5.43
CA ASP A 198 -17.94 11.71 6.47
C ASP A 198 -18.83 10.51 6.09
N PRO A 199 -19.36 10.40 4.86
CA PRO A 199 -20.19 9.25 4.51
C PRO A 199 -19.39 7.96 4.38
N VAL A 200 -18.10 8.04 4.07
CA VAL A 200 -17.23 6.86 3.90
C VAL A 200 -16.71 6.38 5.26
N LEU A 201 -16.53 7.27 6.22
CA LEU A 201 -15.89 6.98 7.51
C LEU A 201 -16.46 5.76 8.26
N PRO A 202 -17.79 5.55 8.36
CA PRO A 202 -18.33 4.39 9.06
C PRO A 202 -17.85 3.06 8.48
N VAL A 203 -17.81 2.94 7.15
CA VAL A 203 -17.40 1.70 6.48
C VAL A 203 -15.89 1.47 6.59
N LEU A 204 -15.09 2.54 6.68
CA LEU A 204 -13.65 2.44 6.95
C LEU A 204 -13.39 1.86 8.34
N CYS A 205 -14.13 2.33 9.35
CA CYS A 205 -14.03 1.85 10.72
C CYS A 205 -14.50 0.40 10.86
N GLU A 206 -15.64 0.06 10.26
CA GLU A 206 -16.23 -1.28 10.31
C GLU A 206 -15.26 -2.36 9.79
N TYR A 207 -14.68 -2.15 8.61
CA TYR A 207 -13.81 -3.14 7.98
C TYR A 207 -12.32 -2.95 8.30
N GLY A 208 -11.96 -1.92 9.08
CA GLY A 208 -10.57 -1.66 9.40
C GLY A 208 -9.72 -1.26 8.19
N VAL A 209 -10.29 -0.45 7.31
CA VAL A 209 -9.66 -0.03 6.06
C VAL A 209 -8.41 0.80 6.35
N HIS A 210 -7.32 0.49 5.66
CA HIS A 210 -6.12 1.34 5.69
C HIS A 210 -6.26 2.47 4.68
N VAL A 211 -5.97 3.71 5.06
CA VAL A 211 -6.15 4.87 4.17
C VAL A 211 -4.81 5.47 3.78
N ARG A 212 -4.58 5.62 2.47
CA ARG A 212 -3.40 6.28 1.94
C ARG A 212 -3.76 7.68 1.48
N ILE A 213 -3.17 8.69 2.11
CA ILE A 213 -3.36 10.10 1.75
C ILE A 213 -2.17 10.58 0.93
N SER A 214 -2.46 11.08 -0.26
CA SER A 214 -1.45 11.53 -1.19
C SER A 214 -1.09 13.00 -0.92
N MET A 215 0.17 13.27 -0.55
CA MET A 215 0.68 14.59 -0.17
C MET A 215 2.15 14.72 -0.59
N ASP A 216 2.47 15.77 -1.36
CA ASP A 216 3.81 15.96 -1.94
C ASP A 216 4.64 17.04 -1.22
N SER A 217 4.01 17.79 -0.30
CA SER A 217 4.66 18.75 0.60
C SER A 217 3.76 19.05 1.80
N LEU A 218 4.36 19.36 2.95
CA LEU A 218 3.65 19.94 4.11
C LEU A 218 3.35 21.43 3.92
N ASP A 219 4.13 22.12 3.07
CA ASP A 219 3.77 23.46 2.62
C ASP A 219 2.58 23.36 1.64
N ARG A 220 1.48 23.99 2.04
CA ARG A 220 0.22 23.95 1.27
C ARG A 220 0.39 24.50 -0.14
N ARG A 221 1.19 25.56 -0.32
CA ARG A 221 1.39 26.19 -1.64
C ARG A 221 2.17 25.26 -2.56
N ASP A 222 3.20 24.59 -2.05
CA ASP A 222 3.97 23.64 -2.83
C ASP A 222 3.17 22.38 -3.16
N ASN A 223 2.36 21.88 -2.22
CA ASN A 223 1.43 20.79 -2.51
C ASN A 223 0.39 21.21 -3.58
N ASP A 224 -0.19 22.40 -3.47
CA ASP A 224 -1.17 22.92 -4.42
C ASP A 224 -0.59 23.13 -5.82
N ARG A 225 0.70 23.52 -5.91
CA ARG A 225 1.43 23.63 -7.19
C ARG A 225 1.58 22.28 -7.88
N MET A 226 1.83 21.21 -7.11
CA MET A 226 1.96 19.85 -7.64
C MET A 226 0.61 19.20 -7.94
N ARG A 227 -0.39 19.50 -7.11
CA ARG A 227 -1.74 18.94 -7.11
C ARG A 227 -2.79 20.04 -7.27
N PRO A 228 -2.80 20.77 -8.40
CA PRO A 228 -3.70 21.91 -8.58
C PRO A 228 -5.15 21.43 -8.63
N VAL A 229 -6.05 22.24 -8.07
CA VAL A 229 -7.47 21.95 -8.08
C VAL A 229 -8.07 22.03 -9.48
N ASN A 230 -9.02 21.14 -9.75
CA ASN A 230 -9.80 21.10 -10.97
C ASN A 230 -11.06 21.96 -10.78
N ARG A 231 -11.09 23.10 -11.47
CA ARG A 231 -12.19 24.07 -11.36
C ARG A 231 -13.55 23.55 -11.85
N ARG A 232 -13.59 22.40 -12.53
CA ARG A 232 -14.84 21.71 -12.86
C ARG A 232 -15.57 21.19 -11.61
N TYR A 233 -14.83 20.88 -10.55
CA TYR A 233 -15.39 20.27 -9.33
C TYR A 233 -15.25 21.16 -8.10
N LEU A 234 -14.24 22.03 -8.05
CA LEU A 234 -13.93 22.83 -6.86
C LEU A 234 -13.83 24.33 -7.18
N PRO A 235 -14.22 25.20 -6.25
CA PRO A 235 -14.09 26.64 -6.42
C PRO A 235 -12.62 27.08 -6.41
N ALA A 236 -12.35 28.22 -7.05
CA ALA A 236 -11.04 28.87 -7.00
C ALA A 236 -10.63 29.19 -5.55
N GLY A 237 -9.33 29.14 -5.26
CA GLY A 237 -8.80 29.35 -3.90
C GLY A 237 -8.85 28.12 -3.00
N THR A 238 -9.46 27.02 -3.44
CA THR A 238 -9.38 25.74 -2.71
C THR A 238 -7.94 25.23 -2.69
N SER A 239 -7.42 24.93 -1.49
CA SER A 239 -6.13 24.27 -1.29
C SER A 239 -6.29 22.76 -1.18
N SER A 240 -5.56 22.00 -2.00
CA SER A 240 -5.51 20.54 -1.90
C SER A 240 -4.64 20.11 -0.71
N GLY A 241 -3.57 20.86 -0.40
CA GLY A 241 -2.73 20.60 0.77
C GLY A 241 -3.48 20.77 2.09
N GLU A 242 -4.28 21.83 2.22
CA GLU A 242 -5.12 22.04 3.41
C GLU A 242 -6.15 20.91 3.61
N ARG A 243 -6.79 20.47 2.52
CA ARG A 243 -7.77 19.38 2.58
C ARG A 243 -7.12 18.05 2.95
N ALA A 244 -5.97 17.73 2.37
CA ALA A 244 -5.21 16.53 2.72
C ALA A 244 -4.82 16.50 4.21
N LEU A 245 -4.34 17.63 4.76
CA LEU A 245 -4.04 17.76 6.20
C LEU A 245 -5.28 17.61 7.08
N ARG A 246 -6.41 18.21 6.68
CA ARG A 246 -7.68 18.06 7.39
C ARG A 246 -8.13 16.60 7.43
N THR A 247 -8.13 15.92 6.29
CA THR A 247 -8.49 14.50 6.20
C THR A 247 -7.56 13.62 7.02
N LEU A 248 -6.24 13.89 7.04
CA LEU A 248 -5.32 13.18 7.94
C LEU A 248 -5.72 13.34 9.41
N SER A 249 -6.10 14.55 9.83
CA SER A 249 -6.58 14.80 11.19
C SER A 249 -7.90 14.09 11.50
N GLU A 250 -8.85 14.08 10.57
CA GLU A 250 -10.14 13.38 10.71
C GLU A 250 -9.93 11.86 10.85
N LEU A 251 -9.06 11.27 10.02
CA LEU A 251 -8.70 9.85 10.09
C LEU A 251 -7.98 9.50 11.39
N ALA A 252 -7.07 10.36 11.84
CA ALA A 252 -6.38 10.17 13.12
C ALA A 252 -7.36 10.21 14.30
N ALA A 253 -8.31 11.15 14.30
CA ALA A 253 -9.35 11.25 15.33
C ALA A 253 -10.26 10.01 15.36
N ALA A 254 -10.49 9.39 14.20
CA ALA A 254 -11.24 8.14 14.06
C ALA A 254 -10.42 6.87 14.38
N GLY A 255 -9.13 6.99 14.66
CA GLY A 255 -8.25 5.85 14.92
C GLY A 255 -7.96 4.99 13.68
N ILE A 256 -8.12 5.55 12.47
CA ILE A 256 -7.87 4.84 11.22
C ILE A 256 -6.37 4.81 10.93
N ALA A 257 -5.86 3.63 10.55
CA ALA A 257 -4.47 3.49 10.14
C ALA A 257 -4.23 4.21 8.80
N THR A 258 -3.20 5.05 8.77
CA THR A 258 -2.90 5.88 7.59
C THR A 258 -1.47 5.72 7.09
N THR A 259 -1.33 5.91 5.78
CA THR A 259 -0.04 6.12 5.10
C THR A 259 -0.08 7.44 4.37
N VAL A 260 0.98 8.24 4.48
CA VAL A 260 1.18 9.34 3.53
C VAL A 260 1.96 8.84 2.33
N GLN A 261 1.52 9.20 1.12
CA GLN A 261 2.21 8.92 -0.12
C GLN A 261 2.73 10.21 -0.76
N THR A 262 4.02 10.25 -1.05
CA THR A 262 4.67 11.41 -1.68
C THR A 262 5.27 11.00 -3.02
N VAL A 263 4.94 11.74 -4.08
CA VAL A 263 5.61 11.60 -5.36
C VAL A 263 6.87 12.47 -5.37
N VAL A 264 8.02 11.82 -5.51
CA VAL A 264 9.34 12.43 -5.56
C VAL A 264 9.65 12.84 -7.01
N THR A 265 9.95 14.12 -7.17
CA THR A 265 10.23 14.84 -8.41
C THR A 265 11.49 15.67 -8.21
N ALA A 266 12.02 16.29 -9.28
CA ALA A 266 13.15 17.23 -9.12
C ALA A 266 12.87 18.39 -8.15
N GLY A 267 11.60 18.74 -7.91
CA GLY A 267 11.23 19.82 -7.00
C GLY A 267 11.36 19.47 -5.51
N ASN A 268 11.43 18.19 -5.16
CA ASN A 268 11.38 17.73 -3.76
C ASN A 268 12.28 16.51 -3.46
N GLU A 269 13.28 16.25 -4.32
CA GLU A 269 14.22 15.13 -4.14
C GLU A 269 15.41 15.43 -3.22
N ASN A 270 15.58 16.68 -2.77
CA ASN A 270 16.71 17.06 -1.92
C ASN A 270 16.49 16.58 -0.47
N LEU A 271 17.59 16.27 0.21
CA LEU A 271 17.56 15.62 1.52
C LEU A 271 16.95 16.53 2.61
N ASP A 272 17.22 17.84 2.57
CA ASP A 272 16.66 18.81 3.52
C ASP A 272 15.12 18.83 3.46
N PHE A 273 14.55 18.84 2.24
CA PHE A 273 13.12 18.73 2.05
C PHE A 273 12.58 17.41 2.60
N LEU A 274 13.25 16.30 2.30
CA LEU A 274 12.81 14.97 2.72
C LEU A 274 12.87 14.80 4.24
N TYR A 275 13.87 15.35 4.91
CA TYR A 275 13.93 15.39 6.38
C TYR A 275 12.84 16.28 6.96
N ALA A 276 12.60 17.47 6.40
CA ALA A 276 11.50 18.32 6.85
C ALA A 276 10.13 17.63 6.69
N MET A 277 9.92 16.92 5.58
CA MET A 277 8.72 16.11 5.35
C MET A 277 8.62 14.98 6.39
N ARG A 278 9.69 14.20 6.59
CA ARG A 278 9.77 13.11 7.58
C ARG A 278 9.40 13.58 8.98
N ASP A 279 10.06 14.63 9.45
CA ASP A 279 9.92 15.12 10.82
C ASP A 279 8.53 15.73 11.05
N GLY A 280 8.00 16.45 10.05
CA GLY A 280 6.64 16.96 10.11
C GLY A 280 5.57 15.87 10.05
N LEU A 281 5.77 14.79 9.29
CA LEU A 281 4.88 13.63 9.32
C LEU A 281 4.86 12.95 10.69
N ILE A 282 6.03 12.80 11.33
CA ILE A 282 6.14 12.28 12.70
C ILE A 282 5.39 13.20 13.67
N ALA A 283 5.55 14.51 13.55
CA ALA A 283 4.84 15.48 14.40
C ALA A 283 3.31 15.43 14.22
N LEU A 284 2.82 15.07 13.02
CA LEU A 284 1.40 14.82 12.74
C LEU A 284 0.91 13.46 13.24
N GLY A 285 1.78 12.62 13.82
CA GLY A 285 1.44 11.28 14.27
C GLY A 285 1.33 10.24 13.15
N VAL A 286 1.77 10.57 11.94
CA VAL A 286 1.82 9.62 10.82
C VAL A 286 2.89 8.58 11.09
N ARG A 287 2.53 7.29 10.94
CA ARG A 287 3.45 6.16 11.21
C ARG A 287 3.93 5.47 9.94
N ASN A 288 3.36 5.78 8.78
CA ASN A 288 3.71 5.14 7.51
C ASN A 288 3.89 6.19 6.41
N TRP A 289 5.02 6.15 5.72
CA TRP A 289 5.34 7.02 4.62
C TRP A 289 5.87 6.22 3.42
N VAL A 290 5.27 6.44 2.26
CA VAL A 290 5.68 5.80 1.00
C VAL A 290 6.12 6.87 0.01
N LEU A 291 7.32 6.70 -0.52
CA LEU A 291 7.91 7.56 -1.52
C LEU A 291 7.85 6.89 -2.89
N HIS A 292 7.21 7.57 -3.83
CA HIS A 292 7.08 7.14 -5.22
C HIS A 292 7.94 8.03 -6.10
N VAL A 293 9.04 7.51 -6.66
CA VAL A 293 9.80 8.28 -7.64
C VAL A 293 8.94 8.46 -8.90
N VAL A 294 8.91 9.66 -9.48
CA VAL A 294 8.10 9.91 -10.69
C VAL A 294 8.72 9.22 -11.92
N VAL A 295 7.87 8.52 -12.70
CA VAL A 295 8.21 8.02 -14.05
C VAL A 295 7.72 8.98 -15.14
N PRO A 296 8.36 9.00 -16.32
CA PRO A 296 7.81 9.63 -17.52
C PRO A 296 6.64 8.82 -18.09
N ALA A 297 5.54 8.70 -17.35
CA ALA A 297 4.28 8.05 -17.77
C ALA A 297 3.07 8.95 -17.47
N GLY A 298 1.99 8.80 -18.24
CA GLY A 298 0.82 9.69 -18.16
C GLY A 298 1.23 11.16 -18.34
N LYS A 299 0.75 12.05 -17.48
CA LYS A 299 1.07 13.49 -17.58
C LYS A 299 2.56 13.79 -17.41
N ALA A 300 3.30 13.00 -16.63
CA ALA A 300 4.74 13.20 -16.46
C ALA A 300 5.55 12.89 -17.73
N ALA A 301 4.97 12.19 -18.71
CA ALA A 301 5.60 11.94 -20.01
C ALA A 301 5.53 13.16 -20.95
N LEU A 302 4.62 14.10 -20.69
CA LEU A 302 4.35 15.23 -21.59
C LEU A 302 5.55 16.19 -21.65
N PRO A 303 5.87 16.76 -22.83
CA PRO A 303 7.00 17.67 -22.99
C PRO A 303 7.01 18.85 -22.01
N ARG A 304 5.84 19.36 -21.66
CA ARG A 304 5.66 20.48 -20.72
C ARG A 304 5.87 20.15 -19.24
N ASN A 305 6.16 18.89 -18.92
CA ASN A 305 6.35 18.37 -17.56
C ASN A 305 7.72 17.68 -17.38
N GLN A 306 8.65 17.89 -18.30
CA GLN A 306 9.99 17.28 -18.25
C GLN A 306 10.78 17.70 -17.00
N GLU A 307 10.51 18.89 -16.49
CA GLU A 307 11.06 19.46 -15.26
C GLU A 307 10.66 18.71 -13.98
N LEU A 308 9.69 17.78 -14.06
CA LEU A 308 9.36 16.92 -12.92
C LEU A 308 10.39 15.79 -12.74
N ARG A 309 11.15 15.46 -13.79
CA ARG A 309 12.06 14.31 -13.79
C ARG A 309 13.17 14.53 -12.77
N PRO A 310 13.34 13.62 -11.80
CA PRO A 310 14.33 13.76 -10.76
C PRO A 310 15.74 13.56 -11.32
N SER A 311 16.72 14.00 -10.55
CA SER A 311 18.13 13.81 -10.83
C SER A 311 18.52 12.32 -10.82
N ALA A 312 19.71 12.03 -11.34
CA ALA A 312 20.31 10.69 -11.23
C ALA A 312 20.60 10.27 -9.77
N TYR A 313 20.59 11.21 -8.82
CA TYR A 313 20.90 10.97 -7.42
C TYR A 313 19.68 10.68 -6.55
N VAL A 314 18.45 10.72 -7.10
CA VAL A 314 17.23 10.51 -6.32
C VAL A 314 17.25 9.23 -5.51
N LEU A 315 17.64 8.09 -6.11
CA LEU A 315 17.67 6.81 -5.39
C LEU A 315 18.73 6.78 -4.28
N PRO A 316 19.98 7.23 -4.50
CA PRO A 316 20.95 7.46 -3.43
C PRO A 316 20.40 8.35 -2.29
N THR A 317 19.75 9.47 -2.60
CA THR A 317 19.20 10.37 -1.57
C THR A 317 18.10 9.70 -0.76
N LEU A 318 17.21 8.96 -1.42
CA LEU A 318 16.15 8.21 -0.72
C LEU A 318 16.73 7.05 0.12
N ALA A 319 17.81 6.41 -0.33
CA ALA A 319 18.52 5.40 0.46
C ALA A 319 19.20 5.98 1.70
N GLU A 320 19.78 7.17 1.59
CA GLU A 320 20.34 7.91 2.72
C GLU A 320 19.26 8.29 3.73
N LEU A 321 18.13 8.86 3.27
CA LEU A 321 16.96 9.15 4.11
C LEU A 321 16.51 7.92 4.91
N VAL A 322 16.37 6.78 4.23
CA VAL A 322 15.93 5.51 4.86
C VAL A 322 16.96 5.02 5.87
N THR A 323 18.24 5.06 5.53
CA THR A 323 19.35 4.61 6.41
C THR A 323 19.42 5.45 7.68
N VAL A 324 19.46 6.78 7.54
CA VAL A 324 19.54 7.70 8.69
C VAL A 324 18.31 7.55 9.60
N SER A 325 17.11 7.46 9.01
CA SER A 325 15.88 7.29 9.80
C SER A 325 15.83 5.95 10.55
N ALA A 326 16.43 4.90 9.97
CA ALA A 326 16.55 3.59 10.60
C ALA A 326 17.56 3.60 11.75
N ASP A 327 18.72 4.21 11.55
CA ASP A 327 19.78 4.33 12.56
C ASP A 327 19.31 5.16 13.76
N GLU A 328 18.54 6.22 13.51
CA GLU A 328 17.89 7.06 14.53
C GLU A 328 16.68 6.38 15.20
N ARG A 329 16.25 5.21 14.70
CA ARG A 329 15.08 4.44 15.19
C ARG A 329 13.81 5.29 15.24
N LEU A 330 13.61 6.14 14.23
CA LEU A 330 12.46 7.03 14.19
C LEU A 330 11.15 6.25 14.09
N PRO A 331 10.05 6.72 14.72
CA PRO A 331 8.76 6.02 14.78
C PRO A 331 7.96 6.10 13.46
N LEU A 332 8.65 6.01 12.31
CA LEU A 332 8.07 6.14 10.98
C LEU A 332 8.54 4.98 10.09
N ASN A 333 7.59 4.22 9.57
CA ASN A 333 7.87 3.26 8.49
C ASN A 333 8.13 4.05 7.20
N ILE A 334 9.29 3.87 6.59
CA ILE A 334 9.62 4.51 5.32
C ILE A 334 9.79 3.42 4.27
N ARG A 335 9.00 3.53 3.20
CA ARG A 335 9.11 2.66 2.04
C ARG A 335 9.37 3.51 0.81
N VAL A 336 10.23 3.00 -0.04
CA VAL A 336 10.47 3.60 -1.34
C VAL A 336 10.03 2.58 -2.35
N THR A 337 9.16 3.02 -3.24
CA THR A 337 8.73 2.21 -4.38
C THR A 337 9.37 2.79 -5.61
N GLY A 338 10.08 1.93 -6.34
CA GLY A 338 10.68 2.29 -7.60
C GLY A 338 9.58 2.58 -8.57
N THR A 339 9.86 3.54 -9.43
CA THR A 339 9.24 3.65 -10.74
C THR A 339 9.16 2.28 -11.40
N HIS A 340 8.04 1.55 -11.28
CA HIS A 340 7.79 0.38 -12.12
C HIS A 340 7.62 0.89 -13.54
N ARG A 341 8.75 0.99 -14.25
CA ARG A 341 8.78 1.15 -15.70
C ARG A 341 8.38 -0.14 -16.40
N ALA A 342 8.34 -1.25 -15.65
CA ALA A 342 7.93 -2.52 -16.17
C ALA A 342 6.40 -2.52 -16.39
N PRO A 343 5.96 -2.64 -17.64
CA PRO A 343 4.56 -2.77 -17.95
C PRO A 343 3.99 -4.05 -17.37
N ASN A 344 2.66 -4.16 -17.41
CA ASN A 344 1.94 -5.37 -17.08
C ASN A 344 2.17 -5.87 -15.64
N SER A 345 2.48 -4.99 -14.68
CA SER A 345 2.74 -5.36 -13.28
C SER A 345 1.58 -5.03 -12.33
N VAL A 346 0.55 -4.34 -12.83
CA VAL A 346 -0.58 -3.83 -12.03
C VAL A 346 -1.90 -4.29 -12.64
N LEU A 347 -2.81 -4.74 -11.77
CA LEU A 347 -4.20 -5.02 -12.12
C LEU A 347 -5.08 -3.83 -11.77
N LEU A 348 -5.88 -3.39 -12.74
CA LEU A 348 -6.73 -2.21 -12.64
C LEU A 348 -8.13 -2.59 -13.10
N ILE A 349 -9.12 -2.50 -12.20
CA ILE A 349 -10.53 -2.58 -12.55
C ILE A 349 -10.99 -1.16 -12.85
N GLY A 350 -11.36 -0.90 -14.10
CA GLY A 350 -11.92 0.38 -14.51
C GLY A 350 -13.25 0.64 -13.83
N SER A 351 -13.74 1.88 -13.86
CA SER A 351 -14.97 2.24 -13.15
C SER A 351 -16.26 1.65 -13.76
N ARG A 352 -16.15 0.86 -14.82
CA ARG A 352 -17.25 0.07 -15.41
C ARG A 352 -17.13 -1.45 -15.15
N GLY A 353 -16.09 -1.87 -14.43
CA GLY A 353 -15.88 -3.25 -13.99
C GLY A 353 -14.99 -4.12 -14.88
N ASP A 354 -14.49 -3.63 -16.01
CA ASP A 354 -13.50 -4.37 -16.80
C ASP A 354 -12.12 -4.38 -16.12
N LEU A 355 -11.41 -5.50 -16.25
CA LEU A 355 -10.06 -5.70 -15.72
C LEU A 355 -8.99 -5.41 -16.78
N TYR A 356 -7.97 -4.67 -16.39
CA TYR A 356 -6.90 -4.20 -17.27
C TYR A 356 -5.50 -4.41 -16.69
N VAL A 357 -4.51 -4.46 -17.58
CA VAL A 357 -3.07 -4.30 -17.30
C VAL A 357 -2.48 -3.13 -18.10
N GLU A 358 -1.38 -2.54 -17.62
CA GLU A 358 -0.67 -1.42 -18.27
C GLU A 358 0.23 -1.90 -19.42
N ARG A 359 0.15 -1.28 -20.60
CA ARG A 359 1.00 -1.63 -21.75
C ARG A 359 2.38 -0.95 -21.69
N GLU A 360 3.37 -1.54 -22.34
CA GLU A 360 4.76 -1.04 -22.45
C GLU A 360 4.86 0.38 -23.03
N PHE A 361 4.11 0.67 -24.09
CA PHE A 361 4.14 1.95 -24.79
C PHE A 361 2.98 2.88 -24.39
N GLY A 362 2.47 2.72 -23.17
CA GLY A 362 1.33 3.46 -22.66
C GLY A 362 -0.03 2.87 -23.08
N GLY A 363 -1.06 3.24 -22.34
CA GLY A 363 -2.41 2.67 -22.48
C GLY A 363 -2.60 1.36 -21.72
N LYS A 364 -3.77 0.74 -21.89
CA LYS A 364 -4.18 -0.47 -21.19
C LYS A 364 -4.57 -1.59 -22.15
N LEU A 365 -4.41 -2.83 -21.69
CA LEU A 365 -4.98 -4.02 -22.33
C LEU A 365 -6.09 -4.53 -21.42
N ARG A 366 -7.32 -4.67 -21.97
CA ARG A 366 -8.42 -5.36 -21.29
C ARG A 366 -8.11 -6.86 -21.29
N ILE A 367 -8.18 -7.50 -20.13
CA ILE A 367 -7.83 -8.91 -19.96
C ILE A 367 -8.97 -9.76 -19.41
N ALA A 368 -9.96 -9.17 -18.75
CA ALA A 368 -11.18 -9.83 -18.30
C ALA A 368 -12.31 -8.80 -18.09
N GLY A 369 -13.54 -9.27 -17.89
CA GLY A 369 -14.72 -8.47 -17.57
C GLY A 369 -15.59 -9.09 -16.46
N PRO A 370 -16.65 -8.39 -16.04
CA PRO A 370 -17.46 -8.74 -14.86
C PRO A 370 -18.18 -10.09 -14.90
N ASP A 371 -18.32 -10.68 -16.09
CA ASP A 371 -19.01 -11.95 -16.29
C ASP A 371 -18.05 -13.14 -16.42
N ASP A 372 -16.73 -12.89 -16.45
CA ASP A 372 -15.71 -13.94 -16.47
C ASP A 372 -15.58 -14.60 -15.09
N SER A 373 -15.24 -15.90 -15.07
CA SER A 373 -15.07 -16.65 -13.83
C SER A 373 -13.72 -16.38 -13.14
N GLU A 374 -13.57 -16.76 -11.87
CA GLU A 374 -12.27 -16.68 -11.18
C GLU A 374 -11.18 -17.45 -11.94
N ALA A 375 -11.51 -18.60 -12.55
CA ALA A 375 -10.56 -19.39 -13.34
C ALA A 375 -10.07 -18.63 -14.58
N ASP A 376 -10.98 -17.96 -15.29
CA ASP A 376 -10.65 -17.12 -16.46
C ASP A 376 -9.73 -15.96 -16.05
N VAL A 377 -10.01 -15.33 -14.90
CA VAL A 377 -9.19 -14.24 -14.36
C VAL A 377 -7.80 -14.70 -13.96
N ILE A 378 -7.66 -15.88 -13.34
CA ILE A 378 -6.36 -16.46 -12.99
C ILE A 378 -5.56 -16.76 -14.26
N GLU A 379 -6.20 -17.30 -15.29
CA GLU A 379 -5.52 -17.59 -16.55
C GLU A 379 -5.07 -16.31 -17.25
N ALA A 380 -5.95 -15.30 -17.35
CA ALA A 380 -5.61 -13.99 -17.88
C ALA A 380 -4.46 -13.33 -17.09
N PHE A 381 -4.44 -13.48 -15.76
CA PHE A 381 -3.35 -13.00 -14.92
C PHE A 381 -2.01 -13.67 -15.31
N ARG A 382 -1.97 -14.98 -15.48
CA ARG A 382 -0.75 -15.71 -15.84
C ARG A 382 -0.23 -15.36 -17.23
N ILE A 383 -1.14 -15.13 -18.18
CA ILE A 383 -0.78 -14.79 -19.56
C ILE A 383 -0.27 -13.35 -19.66
N HIS A 384 -0.95 -12.41 -19.00
CA HIS A 384 -0.77 -10.99 -19.26
C HIS A 384 0.06 -10.25 -18.24
N VAL A 385 0.21 -10.75 -17.01
CA VAL A 385 0.95 -10.05 -15.94
C VAL A 385 2.40 -10.50 -15.89
N ASN A 386 3.31 -9.53 -15.82
CA ASN A 386 4.69 -9.78 -15.44
C ASN A 386 4.74 -10.11 -13.94
N LEU A 387 4.77 -11.40 -13.61
CA LEU A 387 4.68 -11.89 -12.23
C LEU A 387 5.83 -11.42 -11.34
N VAL A 388 7.05 -11.34 -11.89
CA VAL A 388 8.23 -10.86 -11.16
C VAL A 388 8.05 -9.39 -10.77
N GLU A 389 7.58 -8.57 -11.72
CA GLU A 389 7.40 -7.14 -11.50
C GLU A 389 6.17 -6.84 -10.63
N HIS A 390 5.12 -7.66 -10.74
CA HIS A 390 3.99 -7.63 -9.81
C HIS A 390 4.44 -7.86 -8.38
N VAL A 391 5.27 -8.88 -8.14
CA VAL A 391 5.80 -9.16 -6.81
C VAL A 391 6.78 -8.08 -6.35
N SER A 392 7.72 -7.67 -7.21
CA SER A 392 8.66 -6.57 -6.93
C SER A 392 7.94 -5.32 -6.43
N ARG A 393 6.78 -5.00 -7.01
CA ARG A 393 5.96 -3.85 -6.59
C ARG A 393 5.44 -3.92 -5.17
N TYR A 394 5.01 -5.08 -4.71
CA TYR A 394 4.34 -5.22 -3.42
C TYR A 394 5.25 -5.81 -2.32
N LEU A 395 6.31 -6.52 -2.68
CA LEU A 395 7.32 -7.08 -1.77
C LEU A 395 8.65 -6.30 -1.80
N ASN A 396 8.56 -4.98 -1.91
CA ASN A 396 9.65 -3.98 -1.83
C ASN A 396 10.58 -3.91 -3.06
N GLY A 397 10.20 -3.05 -4.01
CA GLY A 397 10.93 -2.84 -5.26
C GLY A 397 11.58 -1.45 -5.41
N SER A 398 12.55 -1.04 -4.57
CA SER A 398 13.57 -0.09 -5.09
C SER A 398 14.87 0.13 -4.33
N ILE A 399 14.93 0.06 -3.00
CA ILE A 399 16.21 0.36 -2.29
C ILE A 399 16.97 -0.90 -1.90
N GLN A 400 16.27 -1.99 -1.60
CA GLN A 400 16.90 -3.29 -1.42
C GLN A 400 16.69 -4.10 -2.69
N LEU A 401 17.75 -4.28 -3.48
CA LEU A 401 17.83 -5.46 -4.34
C LEU A 401 17.68 -6.67 -3.41
N PHE A 402 16.86 -7.65 -3.82
CA PHE A 402 16.74 -8.97 -3.20
C PHE A 402 18.09 -9.41 -2.65
N PRO A 403 18.20 -9.95 -1.42
CA PRO A 403 19.49 -10.31 -0.84
C PRO A 403 20.22 -11.31 -1.75
N ARG A 404 21.04 -10.79 -2.67
CA ARG A 404 21.97 -11.56 -3.50
C ARG A 404 23.20 -11.78 -2.64
N GLN A 405 23.69 -13.01 -2.61
CA GLN A 405 24.88 -13.39 -1.83
C GLN A 405 26.00 -12.33 -1.96
N ARG A 406 26.58 -11.98 -0.80
CA ARG A 406 27.99 -11.56 -0.77
C ARG A 406 28.84 -12.77 -0.50
#